data_AF-A0A433R0J1-F1
#
_entry.id   AF-A0A433R0J1-F1
#
_cell.length_a   1.000
_cell.length_b   1.000
_cell.length_c   1.000
_cell.angle_alpha   90.00
_cell.angle_beta   90.00
_cell.angle_gamma   90.00
#
_symmetry.space_group_name_H-M   'P 1'
#
loop_
_entity.id
_entity.type
_entity.pdbx_description
1 polymer ?
#
loop_
_entity_poly.entity_id
_entity_poly.type
_entity_poly.pdbx_seq_one_letter_code
_entity_poly.pdbx_strand_id
1 'polypeptide(L)'
;MTLTLPWMALTPSGSFASTAEFYKSNCGFNTDSSTSVAAVAEGQPAPALRARKLEQEAKLEKTALVKGTTTPAGVLMLQEPSCTDDFEIPALAGVPWGCFYKLDKTTAVFTLSKFQQAPHSKDGAWQRQFQSAFEILKRQNLTKLVIDFSDNHGGSIAFAYALLNCLFPAQPRHLYFATDIRLHPLALKLTAAAVQQNNTDSFWHYSSWADPTTGAPFTSPNQFPGHITYTRGGVATQYTARFIDNVANDLALLPPSTNFHYVPSDVLFLSNGNSFSAGALVARHLQDVVGVKTAVLGGYPDQPQVMWTTIGGEVYTIDSDITDLGLDTDPDAPSATNLRISVTFVIREAYGNYQPAKEGVVPLEFSWKAADYKIPFTAENVLGPAVCWNQVAALLA
;
A
#
# COMPACT_ATOMS: atom_id res chain seq x y z
N MET A 1 -30.57 9.85 -18.28
CA MET A 1 -30.14 8.46 -18.51
C MET A 1 -29.78 7.88 -17.15
N THR A 2 -30.49 6.86 -16.70
CA THR A 2 -30.33 6.30 -15.34
C THR A 2 -29.56 5.00 -15.46
N LEU A 3 -28.35 4.95 -14.90
CA LEU A 3 -27.54 3.74 -14.85
C LEU A 3 -27.91 2.97 -13.57
N THR A 4 -28.57 1.82 -13.72
CA THR A 4 -28.86 0.91 -12.62
C THR A 4 -27.75 -0.13 -12.54
N LEU A 5 -26.89 -0.03 -11.52
CA LEU A 5 -25.89 -1.06 -11.22
C LEU A 5 -26.47 -2.06 -10.22
N PRO A 6 -26.35 -3.38 -10.45
CA PRO A 6 -26.81 -4.38 -9.48
C PRO A 6 -25.96 -4.31 -8.21
N TRP A 7 -26.61 -4.25 -7.05
CA TRP A 7 -25.95 -4.46 -5.77
C TRP A 7 -25.44 -5.90 -5.71
N MET A 8 -24.12 -6.08 -5.60
CA MET A 8 -23.50 -7.37 -5.30
C MET A 8 -23.07 -7.39 -3.84
N ALA A 9 -23.71 -8.24 -3.04
CA ALA A 9 -23.25 -8.55 -1.69
C ALA A 9 -22.56 -9.92 -1.70
N LEU A 10 -21.40 -10.01 -1.05
CA LEU A 10 -20.72 -11.28 -0.80
C LEU A 10 -21.55 -12.08 0.22
N THR A 11 -22.30 -13.08 -0.23
CA THR A 11 -22.87 -14.09 0.66
C THR A 11 -21.73 -15.02 1.12
N PRO A 12 -21.49 -15.17 2.43
CA PRO A 12 -20.57 -16.17 2.94
C PRO A 12 -20.96 -17.56 2.43
N SER A 13 -19.99 -18.43 2.16
CA SER A 13 -20.26 -19.79 1.70
C SER A 13 -21.04 -20.57 2.77
N GLY A 14 -22.28 -20.97 2.45
CA GLY A 14 -23.16 -21.77 3.31
C GLY A 14 -24.64 -21.45 3.07
N SER A 15 -25.52 -22.43 3.25
CA SER A 15 -26.97 -22.20 3.33
C SER A 15 -27.35 -21.94 4.79
N PHE A 16 -27.96 -20.78 5.07
CA PHE A 16 -28.52 -20.46 6.37
C PHE A 16 -30.03 -20.37 6.24
N ALA A 17 -30.79 -21.05 7.10
CA ALA A 17 -32.24 -20.99 7.08
C ALA A 17 -32.79 -19.69 7.68
N SER A 18 -31.95 -18.90 8.38
CA SER A 18 -32.31 -17.59 8.89
C SER A 18 -31.10 -16.71 9.22
N THR A 19 -31.32 -15.40 9.33
CA THR A 19 -30.34 -14.43 9.85
C THR A 19 -29.87 -14.78 11.26
N ALA A 20 -30.75 -15.30 12.11
CA ALA A 20 -30.40 -15.72 13.47
C ALA A 20 -29.44 -16.92 13.48
N GLU A 21 -29.65 -17.88 12.57
CA GLU A 21 -28.75 -19.03 12.38
C GLU A 21 -27.38 -18.58 11.85
N PHE A 22 -27.37 -17.63 10.90
CA PHE A 22 -26.12 -17.05 10.41
C PHE A 22 -25.27 -16.47 11.55
N TYR A 23 -25.84 -15.62 12.40
CA TYR A 23 -25.11 -15.03 13.53
C TYR A 23 -24.74 -16.05 14.61
N LYS A 24 -25.62 -17.02 14.92
CA LYS A 24 -25.32 -18.05 15.91
C LYS A 24 -24.16 -18.96 15.48
N SER A 25 -24.10 -19.32 14.20
CA SER A 25 -23.10 -20.23 13.65
C SER A 25 -21.78 -19.55 13.28
N ASN A 26 -21.80 -18.25 12.98
CA ASN A 26 -20.63 -17.51 12.50
C ASN A 26 -20.14 -16.41 13.46
N CYS A 27 -20.85 -16.13 14.54
CA CYS A 27 -20.51 -15.05 15.48
C CYS A 27 -20.64 -15.50 16.95
N GLY A 28 -20.48 -16.80 17.24
CA GLY A 28 -20.46 -17.33 18.61
C GLY A 28 -19.06 -17.26 19.24
N PHE A 29 -18.97 -16.74 20.47
CA PHE A 29 -17.77 -16.80 21.32
C PHE A 29 -18.01 -17.77 22.49
N ASN A 30 -16.96 -18.49 22.91
CA ASN A 30 -16.98 -19.39 24.06
C ASN A 30 -16.40 -18.67 25.29
N THR A 31 -17.20 -18.50 26.35
CA THR A 31 -16.87 -17.72 27.55
C THR A 31 -15.86 -18.39 28.49
N ASP A 32 -15.46 -19.63 28.23
CA ASP A 32 -14.76 -20.47 29.21
C ASP A 32 -13.22 -20.45 29.12
N SER A 33 -12.60 -19.70 28.21
CA SER A 33 -11.15 -19.58 28.15
C SER A 33 -10.65 -18.30 28.82
N SER A 34 -10.33 -18.38 30.10
CA SER A 34 -9.55 -17.38 30.86
C SER A 34 -8.07 -17.33 30.44
N THR A 35 -7.73 -17.80 29.25
CA THR A 35 -6.40 -17.67 28.66
C THR A 35 -6.40 -16.44 27.77
N SER A 36 -5.49 -15.51 28.06
CA SER A 36 -5.00 -14.53 27.11
C SER A 36 -4.76 -15.18 25.75
N VAL A 37 -4.86 -14.40 24.68
CA VAL A 37 -4.87 -14.83 23.26
C VAL A 37 -3.56 -15.51 22.79
N ALA A 38 -2.70 -15.96 23.71
CA ALA A 38 -1.41 -16.59 23.44
C ALA A 38 -1.42 -18.13 23.36
N ALA A 39 -2.55 -18.84 23.50
CA ALA A 39 -2.54 -20.29 23.39
C ALA A 39 -3.84 -20.89 22.84
N VAL A 40 -3.92 -21.05 21.51
CA VAL A 40 -4.71 -22.15 20.94
C VAL A 40 -3.73 -23.28 20.68
N ALA A 41 -3.76 -24.28 21.56
CA ALA A 41 -2.96 -25.49 21.43
C ALA A 41 -3.27 -26.23 20.12
N GLU A 42 -2.22 -26.74 19.48
CA GLU A 42 -2.30 -27.66 18.35
C GLU A 42 -3.21 -28.85 18.69
N GLY A 43 -4.31 -29.05 17.94
CA GLY A 43 -5.00 -30.34 17.91
C GLY A 43 -6.53 -30.39 18.06
N GLN A 44 -7.27 -29.29 18.10
CA GLN A 44 -8.75 -29.33 18.08
C GLN A 44 -9.32 -28.53 16.88
N PRO A 45 -10.28 -29.08 16.12
CA PRO A 45 -10.83 -28.41 14.94
C PRO A 45 -11.81 -27.31 15.36
N ALA A 46 -11.35 -26.06 15.33
CA ALA A 46 -12.23 -24.90 15.40
C ALA A 46 -13.14 -24.85 14.15
N PRO A 47 -14.42 -24.46 14.26
CA PRO A 47 -15.27 -24.24 13.10
C PRO A 47 -14.65 -23.14 12.24
N ALA A 48 -14.35 -23.47 10.98
CA ALA A 48 -13.63 -22.63 10.06
C ALA A 48 -14.47 -21.41 9.62
N LEU A 49 -14.48 -20.36 10.42
CA LEU A 49 -14.47 -19.01 9.87
C LEU A 49 -13.08 -18.80 9.32
N ARG A 50 -12.96 -18.84 8.00
CA ARG A 50 -11.75 -18.44 7.26
C ARG A 50 -11.43 -16.98 7.59
N ALA A 51 -10.77 -16.77 8.72
CA ALA A 51 -9.84 -15.68 8.88
C ALA A 51 -8.82 -15.84 7.74
N ARG A 52 -8.89 -14.97 6.73
CA ARG A 52 -7.74 -14.73 5.87
C ARG A 52 -6.64 -14.23 6.79
N LYS A 53 -5.77 -15.16 7.16
CA LYS A 53 -4.44 -14.90 7.67
C LYS A 53 -3.69 -14.24 6.51
N LEU A 54 -3.70 -12.91 6.46
CA LEU A 54 -2.63 -12.18 5.80
C LEU A 54 -1.38 -12.49 6.64
N GLU A 55 -0.37 -13.08 6.01
CA GLU A 55 0.93 -13.48 6.56
C GLU A 55 1.02 -14.88 7.21
N GLN A 56 1.25 -15.88 6.36
CA GLN A 56 2.32 -16.91 6.53
C GLN A 56 2.36 -17.85 5.31
N GLU A 57 2.78 -17.36 4.13
CA GLU A 57 3.10 -18.20 2.97
C GLU A 57 4.58 -18.13 2.59
N ALA A 58 5.45 -18.42 3.57
CA ALA A 58 6.86 -18.73 3.32
C ALA A 58 7.22 -20.20 3.60
N LYS A 59 6.23 -21.07 3.89
CA LYS A 59 6.46 -22.52 4.06
C LYS A 59 5.26 -23.33 3.57
N LEU A 60 5.17 -23.57 2.27
CA LEU A 60 4.45 -24.73 1.70
C LEU A 60 4.79 -24.91 0.21
N GLU A 61 6.07 -25.16 -0.08
CA GLU A 61 6.39 -25.95 -1.26
C GLU A 61 6.39 -27.44 -0.87
N LYS A 62 5.69 -28.24 -1.70
CA LYS A 62 5.57 -29.70 -1.71
C LYS A 62 4.37 -30.30 -0.95
N THR A 63 3.19 -30.29 -1.56
CA THR A 63 2.45 -31.54 -1.87
C THR A 63 1.37 -31.32 -2.93
N ALA A 64 1.13 -32.34 -3.77
CA ALA A 64 0.37 -32.30 -5.02
C ALA A 64 -1.12 -31.91 -4.90
N LEU A 65 -1.60 -31.14 -5.88
CA LEU A 65 -3.01 -30.84 -6.15
C LEU A 65 -3.82 -32.13 -6.39
N VAL A 66 -4.88 -32.33 -5.61
CA VAL A 66 -6.07 -33.06 -6.04
C VAL A 66 -7.16 -32.04 -6.35
N LYS A 67 -7.70 -32.12 -7.57
CA LYS A 67 -8.77 -31.27 -8.13
C LYS A 67 -10.00 -31.21 -7.23
N GLY A 68 -10.50 -30.00 -6.97
CA GLY A 68 -11.80 -29.73 -6.36
C GLY A 68 -12.20 -28.26 -6.52
N THR A 69 -12.82 -27.94 -7.66
CA THR A 69 -13.35 -26.62 -8.02
C THR A 69 -14.51 -26.20 -7.11
N THR A 70 -14.36 -25.13 -6.32
CA THR A 70 -15.47 -24.34 -5.77
C THR A 70 -15.03 -22.88 -5.51
N THR A 71 -15.02 -22.05 -6.56
CA THR A 71 -15.03 -20.59 -6.44
C THR A 71 -16.40 -20.08 -6.90
N PRO A 72 -17.15 -19.34 -6.06
CA PRO A 72 -18.39 -18.71 -6.50
C PRO A 72 -18.09 -17.66 -7.58
N ALA A 73 -18.77 -17.78 -8.72
CA ALA A 73 -18.73 -16.79 -9.79
C ALA A 73 -19.36 -15.48 -9.31
N GLY A 74 -18.69 -14.35 -9.54
CA GLY A 74 -19.35 -13.03 -9.49
C GLY A 74 -18.61 -11.91 -8.77
N VAL A 75 -17.59 -12.20 -7.96
CA VAL A 75 -16.62 -11.18 -7.54
C VAL A 75 -15.29 -11.56 -8.15
N LEU A 76 -14.96 -10.91 -9.27
CA LEU A 76 -13.58 -10.81 -9.70
C LEU A 76 -12.85 -10.02 -8.61
N MET A 77 -12.41 -10.71 -7.57
CA MET A 77 -11.08 -10.43 -7.07
C MET A 77 -10.20 -10.57 -8.30
N LEU A 78 -9.72 -9.46 -8.86
CA LEU A 78 -8.63 -9.55 -9.82
C LEU A 78 -7.58 -10.42 -9.13
N GLN A 79 -7.33 -11.60 -9.71
CA GLN A 79 -6.23 -12.46 -9.28
C GLN A 79 -5.01 -11.56 -9.15
N GLU A 80 -4.14 -11.84 -8.17
CA GLU A 80 -2.79 -11.29 -8.22
C GLU A 80 -2.30 -11.45 -9.65
N PRO A 81 -1.81 -10.38 -10.30
CA PRO A 81 -1.61 -10.39 -11.74
C PRO A 81 -0.68 -11.55 -12.08
N SER A 82 -1.26 -12.65 -12.58
CA SER A 82 -0.49 -13.65 -13.28
C SER A 82 -0.08 -12.95 -14.55
N CYS A 83 1.24 -12.85 -14.80
CA CYS A 83 1.73 -12.29 -16.05
C CYS A 83 1.43 -13.28 -17.18
N THR A 84 0.18 -13.29 -17.59
CA THR A 84 -0.39 -14.09 -18.66
C THR A 84 -0.77 -13.15 -19.79
N ASP A 85 -0.79 -13.66 -21.02
CA ASP A 85 -1.24 -12.93 -22.21
C ASP A 85 -2.78 -12.76 -22.26
N ASP A 86 -3.45 -12.84 -21.10
CA ASP A 86 -4.91 -12.92 -20.95
C ASP A 86 -5.63 -11.62 -21.41
N PHE A 87 -4.88 -10.55 -21.66
CA PHE A 87 -5.42 -9.25 -22.10
C PHE A 87 -5.32 -9.03 -23.61
N GLU A 88 -4.99 -10.04 -24.41
CA GLU A 88 -4.63 -9.91 -25.84
C GLU A 88 -3.44 -8.96 -26.08
N ILE A 89 -2.71 -8.64 -25.00
CA ILE A 89 -1.51 -7.81 -24.98
C ILE A 89 -0.37 -8.67 -24.46
N PRO A 90 0.75 -8.79 -25.21
CA PRO A 90 1.86 -9.64 -24.80
C PRO A 90 2.48 -9.18 -23.47
N ALA A 91 2.63 -10.12 -22.53
CA ALA A 91 3.44 -9.94 -21.35
C ALA A 91 4.94 -9.90 -21.74
N LEU A 92 5.67 -8.91 -21.22
CA LEU A 92 7.10 -8.74 -21.46
C LEU A 92 7.93 -9.30 -20.32
N ALA A 93 7.53 -9.02 -19.08
CA ALA A 93 8.26 -9.41 -17.89
C ALA A 93 7.32 -9.41 -16.68
N GLY A 94 7.50 -10.40 -15.81
CA GLY A 94 6.92 -10.39 -14.47
C GLY A 94 7.92 -9.89 -13.44
N VAL A 95 7.42 -9.12 -12.49
CA VAL A 95 8.08 -8.78 -11.23
C VAL A 95 7.20 -9.28 -10.08
N PRO A 96 7.68 -9.42 -8.84
CA PRO A 96 6.99 -10.21 -7.82
C PRO A 96 5.53 -9.83 -7.51
N TRP A 97 5.10 -8.62 -7.85
CA TRP A 97 3.73 -8.15 -7.59
C TRP A 97 3.12 -7.41 -8.78
N GLY A 98 3.76 -7.48 -9.95
CA GLY A 98 3.35 -6.70 -11.10
C GLY A 98 3.86 -7.25 -12.42
N CYS A 99 3.33 -6.73 -13.51
CA CYS A 99 3.65 -7.20 -14.84
C CYS A 99 3.87 -6.02 -15.79
N PHE A 100 4.87 -6.18 -16.65
CA PHE A 100 5.09 -5.33 -17.80
C PHE A 100 4.46 -5.95 -19.04
N TYR A 101 3.72 -5.15 -19.79
CA TYR A 101 3.06 -5.53 -21.05
C TYR A 101 3.51 -4.61 -22.19
N LYS A 102 3.49 -5.14 -23.42
CA LYS A 102 3.74 -4.37 -24.63
C LYS A 102 2.44 -3.91 -25.26
N LEU A 103 1.99 -2.70 -24.95
CA LEU A 103 0.73 -2.16 -25.47
C LEU A 103 0.81 -1.90 -26.98
N ASP A 104 1.88 -1.24 -27.42
CA ASP A 104 2.11 -0.93 -28.83
C ASP A 104 3.61 -0.94 -29.20
N LYS A 105 4.00 -0.27 -30.30
CA LYS A 105 5.38 -0.20 -30.77
C LYS A 105 6.32 0.60 -29.87
N THR A 106 5.78 1.53 -29.08
CA THR A 106 6.51 2.50 -28.27
C THR A 106 6.07 2.54 -26.81
N THR A 107 4.89 2.00 -26.47
CA THR A 107 4.29 2.12 -25.14
C THR A 107 4.31 0.78 -24.40
N ALA A 108 4.85 0.80 -23.19
CA ALA A 108 4.72 -0.26 -22.21
C ALA A 108 3.61 0.06 -21.20
N VAL A 109 3.04 -0.97 -20.58
CA VAL A 109 2.17 -0.84 -19.40
C VAL A 109 2.83 -1.58 -18.25
N PHE A 110 2.95 -0.95 -17.09
CA PHE A 110 3.33 -1.58 -15.84
C PHE A 110 2.12 -1.62 -14.90
N THR A 111 1.67 -2.82 -14.57
CA THR A 111 0.57 -3.04 -13.62
C THR A 111 1.13 -3.47 -12.27
N LEU A 112 0.56 -2.95 -11.18
CA LEU A 112 0.94 -3.32 -9.82
C LEU A 112 -0.27 -3.20 -8.89
N SER A 113 -0.72 -4.31 -8.30
CA SER A 113 -1.89 -4.33 -7.41
C SER A 113 -1.54 -4.21 -5.92
N LYS A 114 -0.29 -4.50 -5.52
CA LYS A 114 0.15 -4.37 -4.13
C LYS A 114 1.68 -4.33 -4.02
N PHE A 115 2.19 -3.63 -3.01
CA PHE A 115 3.59 -3.70 -2.58
C PHE A 115 3.74 -4.77 -1.48
N GLN A 116 3.74 -6.06 -1.82
CA GLN A 116 3.95 -7.08 -0.78
C GLN A 116 5.44 -7.27 -0.47
N GLN A 117 5.77 -7.79 0.71
CA GLN A 117 7.13 -8.25 0.99
C GLN A 117 7.30 -9.65 0.40
N ALA A 118 8.18 -9.84 -0.60
CA ALA A 118 8.42 -11.17 -1.15
C ALA A 118 9.23 -12.00 -0.14
N PRO A 119 9.00 -13.32 -0.07
CA PRO A 119 10.03 -14.24 0.39
C PRO A 119 11.27 -13.93 -0.46
N HIS A 120 12.44 -13.74 0.15
CA HIS A 120 13.70 -13.32 -0.52
C HIS A 120 13.90 -11.81 -0.74
N SER A 121 13.16 -10.91 -0.08
CA SER A 121 13.49 -9.46 -0.07
C SER A 121 14.96 -9.15 0.30
N LYS A 122 15.61 -10.05 1.04
CA LYS A 122 17.01 -9.93 1.51
C LYS A 122 18.09 -10.37 0.51
N ASP A 123 17.78 -11.04 -0.60
CA ASP A 123 18.81 -11.63 -1.51
C ASP A 123 18.98 -10.90 -2.86
N GLY A 124 18.28 -9.78 -3.04
CA GLY A 124 18.37 -8.99 -4.26
C GLY A 124 17.59 -9.55 -5.47
N ALA A 125 16.80 -10.63 -5.32
CA ALA A 125 16.16 -11.31 -6.46
C ALA A 125 15.15 -10.43 -7.19
N TRP A 126 14.28 -9.72 -6.46
CA TRP A 126 13.27 -8.88 -7.08
C TRP A 126 13.88 -7.68 -7.79
N GLN A 127 15.00 -7.17 -7.29
CA GLN A 127 15.74 -6.07 -7.89
C GLN A 127 16.34 -6.47 -9.24
N ARG A 128 16.91 -7.68 -9.32
CA ARG A 128 17.36 -8.25 -10.60
C ARG A 128 16.21 -8.41 -11.58
N GLN A 129 15.01 -8.77 -11.12
CA GLN A 129 13.83 -8.88 -11.97
C GLN A 129 13.39 -7.51 -12.52
N PHE A 130 13.33 -6.47 -11.69
CA PHE A 130 13.04 -5.11 -12.15
C PHE A 130 14.09 -4.59 -13.14
N GLN A 131 15.39 -4.74 -12.82
CA GLN A 131 16.47 -4.35 -13.73
C GLN A 131 16.37 -5.10 -15.07
N SER A 132 16.10 -6.40 -15.03
CA SER A 132 15.91 -7.20 -16.26
C SER A 132 14.70 -6.73 -17.06
N ALA A 133 13.59 -6.37 -16.39
CA ALA A 133 12.42 -5.83 -17.05
C ALA A 133 12.74 -4.52 -17.77
N PHE A 134 13.40 -3.56 -17.12
CA PHE A 134 13.81 -2.30 -17.77
C PHE A 134 14.74 -2.50 -18.96
N GLU A 135 15.67 -3.48 -18.89
CA GLU A 135 16.50 -3.84 -20.03
C GLU A 135 15.69 -4.43 -21.20
N ILE A 136 14.62 -5.18 -20.92
CA ILE A 136 13.69 -5.66 -21.95
C ILE A 136 12.96 -4.47 -22.59
N LEU A 137 12.43 -3.53 -21.79
CA LEU A 137 11.75 -2.34 -22.30
C LEU A 137 12.65 -1.51 -23.22
N LYS A 138 13.91 -1.32 -22.80
CA LYS A 138 14.94 -0.63 -23.57
C LYS A 138 15.22 -1.32 -24.91
N ARG A 139 15.44 -2.64 -24.92
CA ARG A 139 15.72 -3.41 -26.15
C ARG A 139 14.54 -3.42 -27.11
N GLN A 140 13.31 -3.31 -26.60
CA GLN A 140 12.09 -3.23 -27.38
C GLN A 140 11.78 -1.80 -27.88
N ASN A 141 12.62 -0.81 -27.55
CA ASN A 141 12.42 0.61 -27.85
C ASN A 141 11.07 1.17 -27.35
N LEU A 142 10.66 0.72 -26.15
CA LEU A 142 9.46 1.21 -25.48
C LEU A 142 9.80 2.47 -24.71
N THR A 143 9.57 3.62 -25.34
CA THR A 143 9.93 4.95 -24.82
C THR A 143 8.82 5.58 -23.98
N LYS A 144 7.60 5.03 -23.99
CA LYS A 144 6.46 5.51 -23.20
C LYS A 144 6.02 4.47 -22.17
N LEU A 145 5.52 4.91 -21.03
CA LEU A 145 5.06 4.02 -19.95
C LEU A 145 3.72 4.47 -19.37
N VAL A 146 2.75 3.56 -19.33
CA VAL A 146 1.56 3.67 -18.47
C VAL A 146 1.83 2.89 -17.20
N ILE A 147 1.70 3.53 -16.04
CA ILE A 147 1.76 2.87 -14.72
C ILE A 147 0.32 2.72 -14.22
N ASP A 148 -0.19 1.50 -14.19
CA ASP A 148 -1.55 1.19 -13.76
C ASP A 148 -1.60 0.63 -12.34
N PHE A 149 -2.10 1.46 -11.42
CA PHE A 149 -2.34 1.18 -10.01
C PHE A 149 -3.85 1.16 -9.73
N SER A 150 -4.67 0.79 -10.70
CA SER A 150 -6.08 0.49 -10.46
C SER A 150 -6.18 -0.64 -9.43
N ASP A 151 -6.94 -0.41 -8.36
CA ASP A 151 -7.04 -1.31 -7.20
C ASP A 151 -5.73 -1.62 -6.46
N ASN A 152 -4.76 -0.69 -6.47
CA ASN A 152 -3.56 -0.83 -5.66
C ASN A 152 -3.80 -0.49 -4.18
N HIS A 153 -3.84 -1.48 -3.29
CA HIS A 153 -4.14 -1.25 -1.87
C HIS A 153 -2.93 -0.89 -1.01
N GLY A 154 -1.80 -0.51 -1.62
CA GLY A 154 -0.58 -0.14 -0.92
C GLY A 154 0.28 -1.33 -0.52
N GLY A 155 0.86 -1.30 0.67
CA GLY A 155 1.82 -2.30 1.17
C GLY A 155 3.11 -1.65 1.65
N SER A 156 4.26 -2.28 1.39
CA SER A 156 5.58 -1.81 1.82
C SER A 156 5.94 -0.44 1.25
N ILE A 157 6.10 0.54 2.13
CA ILE A 157 6.55 1.90 1.78
C ILE A 157 7.99 1.90 1.27
N ALA A 158 8.85 1.03 1.81
CA ALA A 158 10.22 0.86 1.33
C ALA A 158 10.24 0.50 -0.17
N PHE A 159 9.36 -0.40 -0.60
CA PHE A 159 9.28 -0.81 -2.00
C PHE A 159 8.63 0.23 -2.90
N ALA A 160 7.68 1.00 -2.38
CA ALA A 160 7.17 2.18 -3.08
C ALA A 160 8.29 3.18 -3.37
N TYR A 161 9.11 3.53 -2.37
CA TYR A 161 10.24 4.43 -2.58
C TYR A 161 11.32 3.83 -3.49
N ALA A 162 11.56 2.53 -3.41
CA ALA A 162 12.48 1.86 -4.31
C ALA A 162 12.00 1.93 -5.77
N LEU A 163 10.72 1.65 -6.04
CA LEU A 163 10.12 1.80 -7.37
C LEU A 163 10.25 3.24 -7.88
N LEU A 164 9.91 4.23 -7.05
CA LEU A 164 10.06 5.65 -7.39
C LEU A 164 11.51 5.99 -7.75
N ASN A 165 12.47 5.56 -6.94
CA ASN A 165 13.89 5.81 -7.18
C ASN A 165 14.44 5.07 -8.42
N CYS A 166 13.82 3.94 -8.80
CA CYS A 166 14.16 3.21 -10.00
C CYS A 166 13.67 3.94 -11.27
N LEU A 167 12.42 4.41 -11.24
CA LEU A 167 11.79 5.15 -12.35
C LEU A 167 12.38 6.55 -12.50
N PHE A 168 12.50 7.28 -11.39
CA PHE A 168 12.91 8.67 -11.31
C PHE A 168 13.92 8.86 -10.15
N PRO A 169 15.20 8.56 -10.39
CA PRO A 169 16.23 8.64 -9.35
C PRO A 169 16.33 10.03 -8.75
N ALA A 170 16.37 10.09 -7.41
CA ALA A 170 16.39 11.36 -6.70
C ALA A 170 17.22 11.29 -5.42
N GLN A 171 17.69 12.46 -4.97
CA GLN A 171 18.31 12.58 -3.64
C GLN A 171 17.23 12.41 -2.55
N PRO A 172 17.57 11.94 -1.33
CA PRO A 172 16.62 11.71 -0.23
C PRO A 172 15.60 12.84 -0.03
N ARG A 173 16.06 14.09 0.02
CA ARG A 173 15.22 15.28 0.19
C ARG A 173 14.07 15.39 -0.83
N HIS A 174 14.25 14.80 -2.01
CA HIS A 174 13.28 14.82 -3.11
C HIS A 174 12.57 13.49 -3.30
N LEU A 175 13.04 12.40 -2.70
CA LEU A 175 12.47 11.07 -2.81
C LEU A 175 11.40 10.81 -1.74
N TYR A 176 11.65 11.27 -0.51
CA TYR A 176 10.77 10.97 0.62
C TYR A 176 9.80 12.11 0.92
N PHE A 177 8.62 11.73 1.42
CA PHE A 177 7.79 12.65 2.17
C PHE A 177 8.15 12.57 3.64
N ALA A 178 8.63 13.67 4.22
CA ALA A 178 8.74 13.73 5.67
C ALA A 178 7.34 13.67 6.27
N THR A 179 7.26 13.03 7.43
CA THR A 179 6.00 12.78 8.12
C THR A 179 6.10 13.13 9.60
N ASP A 180 4.97 13.40 10.24
CA ASP A 180 4.84 13.39 11.70
C ASP A 180 3.63 12.57 12.16
N ILE A 181 3.65 12.16 13.43
CA ILE A 181 2.55 11.44 14.07
C ILE A 181 2.00 12.32 15.18
N ARG A 182 0.67 12.39 15.28
CA ARG A 182 0.00 13.02 16.43
C ARG A 182 0.33 12.25 17.71
N LEU A 183 0.91 12.91 18.70
CA LEU A 183 1.26 12.28 19.96
C LEU A 183 0.07 12.16 20.90
N HIS A 184 -0.11 10.95 21.41
CA HIS A 184 -1.01 10.58 22.50
C HIS A 184 -0.17 9.94 23.62
N PRO A 185 -0.57 9.99 24.91
CA PRO A 185 0.12 9.30 25.98
C PRO A 185 0.48 7.84 25.66
N LEU A 186 -0.43 7.09 25.03
CA LEU A 186 -0.17 5.71 24.59
C LEU A 186 1.02 5.62 23.60
N ALA A 187 1.13 6.53 22.63
CA ALA A 187 2.23 6.52 21.66
C ALA A 187 3.60 6.70 22.34
N LEU A 188 3.68 7.58 23.35
CA LEU A 188 4.90 7.77 24.13
C LEU A 188 5.29 6.50 24.89
N LYS A 189 4.30 5.81 25.47
CA LYS A 189 4.52 4.55 26.18
C LYS A 189 4.92 3.42 25.25
N LEU A 190 4.32 3.33 24.06
CA LEU A 190 4.71 2.37 23.02
C LEU A 190 6.18 2.57 22.60
N THR A 191 6.60 3.82 22.35
CA THR A 191 8.02 4.10 22.05
C THR A 191 8.95 3.74 23.22
N ALA A 192 8.58 4.08 24.45
CA ALA A 192 9.39 3.73 25.62
C ALA A 192 9.50 2.21 25.80
N ALA A 193 8.40 1.47 25.64
CA ALA A 193 8.37 0.01 25.73
C ALA A 193 9.20 -0.64 24.62
N ALA A 194 9.07 -0.18 23.38
CA ALA A 194 9.86 -0.69 22.25
C ALA A 194 11.37 -0.53 22.51
N VAL A 195 11.80 0.63 23.02
CA VAL A 195 13.19 0.88 23.38
C VAL A 195 13.65 0.00 24.55
N GLN A 196 12.84 -0.11 25.60
CA GLN A 196 13.15 -0.93 26.78
C GLN A 196 13.34 -2.40 26.41
N GLN A 197 12.52 -2.91 25.50
CA GLN A 197 12.60 -4.28 24.99
C GLN A 197 13.66 -4.47 23.90
N ASN A 198 14.27 -3.39 23.42
CA ASN A 198 15.15 -3.38 22.25
C ASN A 198 14.50 -4.05 21.03
N ASN A 199 13.19 -3.81 20.85
CA ASN A 199 12.41 -4.35 19.73
C ASN A 199 12.62 -3.48 18.50
N THR A 200 13.72 -3.71 17.77
CA THR A 200 14.10 -2.94 16.58
C THR A 200 13.18 -3.13 15.38
N ASP A 201 12.31 -4.14 15.42
CA ASP A 201 11.32 -4.41 14.37
C ASP A 201 9.99 -3.67 14.64
N SER A 202 9.82 -3.07 15.82
CA SER A 202 8.61 -2.31 16.15
C SER A 202 8.55 -0.99 15.37
N PHE A 203 7.36 -0.67 14.88
CA PHE A 203 7.03 0.66 14.35
C PHE A 203 7.41 1.79 15.33
N TRP A 204 7.25 1.54 16.63
CA TRP A 204 7.47 2.56 17.66
C TRP A 204 8.93 2.73 18.08
N HIS A 205 9.84 1.91 17.56
CA HIS A 205 11.27 2.00 17.87
C HIS A 205 11.97 3.07 17.01
N TYR A 206 12.89 3.84 17.60
CA TYR A 206 13.56 4.94 16.89
C TYR A 206 14.35 4.47 15.66
N SER A 207 14.90 3.25 15.67
CA SER A 207 15.68 2.71 14.55
C SER A 207 14.87 2.48 13.27
N SER A 208 13.55 2.47 13.36
CA SER A 208 12.64 2.36 12.22
C SER A 208 12.62 3.66 11.39
N TRP A 209 13.21 4.73 11.91
CA TRP A 209 13.11 6.07 11.37
C TRP A 209 14.47 6.70 11.04
N ALA A 210 14.44 7.70 10.17
CA ALA A 210 15.61 8.43 9.72
C ALA A 210 15.34 9.94 9.63
N ASP A 211 16.43 10.70 9.61
CA ASP A 211 16.40 12.15 9.47
C ASP A 211 15.92 12.56 8.07
N PRO A 212 14.89 13.41 7.94
CA PRO A 212 14.29 13.75 6.65
C PRO A 212 15.20 14.61 5.75
N THR A 213 16.24 15.23 6.30
CA THR A 213 17.15 16.11 5.55
C THR A 213 18.32 15.33 4.97
N THR A 214 18.90 14.44 5.77
CA THR A 214 20.12 13.70 5.45
C THR A 214 19.83 12.28 4.96
N GLY A 215 18.68 11.71 5.32
CA GLY A 215 18.38 10.28 5.12
C GLY A 215 19.12 9.36 6.10
N ALA A 216 19.85 9.90 7.08
CA ALA A 216 20.60 9.09 8.03
C ALA A 216 19.68 8.42 9.07
N PRO A 217 19.83 7.11 9.33
CA PRO A 217 19.07 6.41 10.37
C PRO A 217 19.22 7.07 11.74
N PHE A 218 18.15 7.07 12.53
CA PHE A 218 18.25 7.46 13.94
C PHE A 218 19.02 6.40 14.73
N THR A 219 19.87 6.88 15.65
CA THR A 219 20.79 6.06 16.45
C THR A 219 20.51 6.14 17.94
N SER A 220 19.59 7.02 18.36
CA SER A 220 19.25 7.23 19.77
C SER A 220 17.74 7.41 20.00
N PRO A 221 17.20 6.94 21.14
CA PRO A 221 15.83 7.21 21.58
C PRO A 221 15.47 8.70 21.68
N ASN A 222 16.45 9.60 21.79
CA ASN A 222 16.16 11.03 21.87
C ASN A 222 15.70 11.63 20.53
N GLN A 223 15.87 10.91 19.43
CA GLN A 223 15.50 11.36 18.08
C GLN A 223 14.06 11.02 17.70
N PHE A 224 13.45 10.03 18.36
CA PHE A 224 12.05 9.66 18.17
C PHE A 224 11.41 9.29 19.52
N PRO A 225 10.25 9.87 19.88
CA PRO A 225 9.38 10.62 18.99
C PRO A 225 9.80 12.08 18.78
N GLY A 226 10.63 12.65 19.67
CA GLY A 226 10.72 14.10 19.81
C GLY A 226 9.33 14.72 20.09
N HIS A 227 9.21 16.04 20.17
CA HIS A 227 7.90 16.67 20.18
C HIS A 227 7.94 18.10 19.62
N ILE A 228 6.93 18.43 18.82
CA ILE A 228 6.67 19.77 18.30
C ILE A 228 5.18 20.04 18.48
N THR A 229 4.82 21.26 18.88
CA THR A 229 3.40 21.65 18.98
C THR A 229 2.96 22.35 17.70
N TYR A 230 1.90 21.85 17.08
CA TYR A 230 1.23 22.50 15.96
C TYR A 230 -0.23 22.78 16.31
N THR A 231 -0.78 23.85 15.74
CA THR A 231 -2.22 24.10 15.76
C THR A 231 -2.81 23.64 14.43
N ARG A 232 -3.58 22.54 14.45
CA ARG A 232 -4.29 22.01 13.27
C ARG A 232 -5.77 21.90 13.60
N GLY A 233 -6.63 22.31 12.67
CA GLY A 233 -8.09 22.35 12.91
C GLY A 233 -8.51 23.23 14.11
N GLY A 234 -7.71 24.24 14.45
CA GLY A 234 -7.95 25.12 15.60
C GLY A 234 -7.53 24.56 16.97
N VAL A 235 -6.93 23.36 17.01
CA VAL A 235 -6.51 22.71 18.26
C VAL A 235 -4.99 22.59 18.31
N ALA A 236 -4.38 23.18 19.33
CA ALA A 236 -2.96 23.00 19.62
C ALA A 236 -2.72 21.56 20.14
N THR A 237 -1.90 20.81 19.43
CA THR A 237 -1.63 19.39 19.70
C THR A 237 -0.14 19.10 19.55
N GLN A 238 0.39 18.16 20.33
CA GLN A 238 1.76 17.67 20.16
C GLN A 238 1.84 16.63 19.05
N TYR A 239 2.90 16.74 18.27
CA TYR A 239 3.28 15.80 17.21
C TYR A 239 4.72 15.39 17.43
N THR A 240 5.13 14.26 16.85
CA THR A 240 6.56 13.90 16.77
C THR A 240 7.34 15.00 16.06
N ALA A 241 8.66 15.03 16.27
CA ALA A 241 9.53 15.68 15.29
C ALA A 241 9.33 14.99 13.92
N ARG A 242 9.60 15.69 12.82
CA ARG A 242 9.44 15.11 11.48
C ARG A 242 10.49 14.03 11.22
N PHE A 243 10.07 12.94 10.61
CA PHE A 243 10.91 11.80 10.27
C PHE A 243 10.51 11.20 8.91
N ILE A 244 11.37 10.31 8.39
CA ILE A 244 11.09 9.43 7.25
C ILE A 244 11.35 7.98 7.65
N ASP A 245 10.88 7.04 6.84
CA ASP A 245 11.20 5.61 6.99
C ASP A 245 12.71 5.35 6.84
N ASN A 246 13.27 4.52 7.73
CA ASN A 246 14.63 4.04 7.59
C ASN A 246 14.70 2.89 6.56
N VAL A 247 14.78 3.26 5.28
CA VAL A 247 14.80 2.30 4.15
C VAL A 247 16.15 2.24 3.45
N ALA A 248 17.22 2.68 4.12
CA ALA A 248 18.56 2.76 3.54
C ALA A 248 19.04 1.38 3.03
N ASN A 249 18.74 0.32 3.78
CA ASN A 249 19.08 -1.05 3.39
C ASN A 249 18.25 -1.49 2.17
N ASP A 250 16.96 -1.19 2.13
CA ASP A 250 16.08 -1.56 1.00
C ASP A 250 16.49 -0.86 -0.29
N LEU A 251 16.82 0.43 -0.22
CA LEU A 251 17.31 1.19 -1.37
C LEU A 251 18.69 0.75 -1.84
N ALA A 252 19.59 0.37 -0.93
CA ALA A 252 20.89 -0.17 -1.30
C ALA A 252 20.76 -1.44 -2.15
N LEU A 253 19.68 -2.20 -1.96
CA LEU A 253 19.42 -3.39 -2.75
C LEU A 253 18.84 -3.07 -4.14
N LEU A 254 18.13 -1.94 -4.32
CA LEU A 254 17.62 -1.46 -5.62
C LEU A 254 18.25 -0.10 -6.00
N PRO A 255 19.51 -0.07 -6.44
CA PRO A 255 20.09 1.17 -6.94
C PRO A 255 19.30 1.63 -8.18
N PRO A 256 19.23 2.95 -8.43
CA PRO A 256 18.75 3.50 -9.68
C PRO A 256 19.27 2.73 -10.89
N SER A 257 18.41 2.45 -11.88
CA SER A 257 18.88 2.08 -13.21
C SER A 257 19.88 3.16 -13.65
N THR A 258 21.06 2.81 -14.14
CA THR A 258 22.03 3.85 -14.55
C THR A 258 21.93 4.19 -16.04
N ASN A 259 21.16 3.41 -16.81
CA ASN A 259 21.25 3.39 -18.27
C ASN A 259 19.90 3.50 -19.00
N PHE A 260 18.78 3.56 -18.29
CA PHE A 260 17.45 3.70 -18.88
C PHE A 260 16.49 4.36 -17.90
N HIS A 261 15.95 5.51 -18.30
CA HIS A 261 14.94 6.25 -17.57
C HIS A 261 13.92 6.79 -18.54
N TYR A 262 12.67 6.80 -18.10
CA TYR A 262 11.65 7.60 -18.76
C TYR A 262 11.82 9.07 -18.35
N VAL A 263 11.52 9.98 -19.25
CA VAL A 263 11.28 11.37 -18.86
C VAL A 263 9.84 11.49 -18.36
N PRO A 264 9.53 12.37 -17.39
CA PRO A 264 8.19 12.47 -16.82
C PRO A 264 7.07 12.68 -17.85
N SER A 265 7.35 13.36 -18.96
CA SER A 265 6.39 13.60 -20.05
C SER A 265 6.03 12.35 -20.85
N ASP A 266 6.84 11.29 -20.79
CA ASP A 266 6.60 10.01 -21.47
C ASP A 266 5.93 8.98 -20.55
N VAL A 267 5.61 9.36 -19.32
CA VAL A 267 4.94 8.51 -18.33
C VAL A 267 3.56 9.04 -18.01
N LEU A 268 2.59 8.14 -17.89
CA LEU A 268 1.25 8.44 -17.41
C LEU A 268 0.86 7.49 -16.28
N PHE A 269 0.42 8.03 -15.16
CA PHE A 269 -0.07 7.25 -14.02
C PHE A 269 -1.59 7.08 -14.06
N LEU A 270 -2.04 5.83 -14.05
CA LEU A 270 -3.43 5.40 -14.09
C LEU A 270 -3.84 4.75 -12.76
N SER A 271 -5.07 5.03 -12.33
CA SER A 271 -5.75 4.38 -11.21
C SER A 271 -7.26 4.59 -11.36
N ASN A 272 -8.06 3.87 -10.58
CA ASN A 272 -9.51 4.05 -10.46
C ASN A 272 -9.90 4.86 -9.22
N GLY A 273 -8.93 5.51 -8.58
CA GLY A 273 -9.08 6.23 -7.31
C GLY A 273 -8.96 5.33 -6.08
N ASN A 274 -8.85 4.01 -6.27
CA ASN A 274 -8.76 3.01 -5.21
C ASN A 274 -7.31 2.71 -4.80
N SER A 275 -6.48 3.76 -4.69
CA SER A 275 -5.07 3.64 -4.31
C SER A 275 -4.88 4.01 -2.83
N PHE A 276 -4.27 3.13 -2.04
CA PHE A 276 -4.11 3.30 -0.57
C PHE A 276 -2.65 3.26 -0.13
N SER A 277 -2.37 3.83 1.05
CA SER A 277 -1.08 3.71 1.76
C SER A 277 0.10 3.97 0.80
N ALA A 278 1.06 3.05 0.69
CA ALA A 278 2.19 3.12 -0.25
C ALA A 278 1.79 3.43 -1.71
N GLY A 279 0.66 2.91 -2.20
CA GLY A 279 0.17 3.19 -3.56
C GLY A 279 -0.27 4.64 -3.73
N ALA A 280 -0.93 5.20 -2.72
CA ALA A 280 -1.30 6.60 -2.71
C ALA A 280 -0.10 7.53 -2.61
N LEU A 281 0.90 7.12 -1.81
CA LEU A 281 2.18 7.82 -1.70
C LEU A 281 2.88 7.92 -3.06
N VAL A 282 2.96 6.79 -3.80
CA VAL A 282 3.52 6.78 -5.16
C VAL A 282 2.70 7.69 -6.09
N ALA A 283 1.38 7.59 -6.05
CA ALA A 283 0.51 8.43 -6.87
C ALA A 283 0.73 9.93 -6.64
N ARG A 284 0.82 10.37 -5.36
CA ARG A 284 1.15 11.76 -5.01
C ARG A 284 2.55 12.13 -5.44
N HIS A 285 3.52 11.26 -5.23
CA HIS A 285 4.90 11.54 -5.58
C HIS A 285 5.06 11.76 -7.09
N LEU A 286 4.49 10.88 -7.90
CA LEU A 286 4.49 11.02 -9.36
C LEU A 286 3.83 12.33 -9.80
N GLN A 287 2.70 12.71 -9.19
CA GLN A 287 1.96 13.92 -9.59
C GLN A 287 2.58 15.24 -9.08
N ASP A 288 3.05 15.27 -7.83
CA ASP A 288 3.45 16.51 -7.15
C ASP A 288 4.94 16.77 -7.21
N VAL A 289 5.75 15.72 -7.28
CA VAL A 289 7.21 15.81 -7.26
C VAL A 289 7.78 15.64 -8.64
N VAL A 290 7.41 14.56 -9.32
CA VAL A 290 7.98 14.21 -10.62
C VAL A 290 7.30 14.99 -11.74
N GLY A 291 6.00 15.29 -11.61
CA GLY A 291 5.20 15.98 -12.62
C GLY A 291 4.71 15.06 -13.73
N VAL A 292 4.55 13.77 -13.45
CA VAL A 292 3.91 12.79 -14.33
C VAL A 292 2.43 13.12 -14.47
N LYS A 293 1.92 13.03 -15.71
CA LYS A 293 0.49 13.20 -15.97
C LYS A 293 -0.32 12.06 -15.39
N THR A 294 -1.51 12.37 -14.85
CA THR A 294 -2.36 11.38 -14.18
C THR A 294 -3.71 11.23 -14.87
N ALA A 295 -4.24 10.01 -14.95
CA ALA A 295 -5.58 9.72 -15.45
C ALA A 295 -6.35 8.83 -14.49
N VAL A 296 -7.57 9.22 -14.13
CA VAL A 296 -8.43 8.41 -13.27
C VAL A 296 -9.58 7.76 -14.05
N LEU A 297 -9.77 6.45 -13.85
CA LEU A 297 -10.88 5.70 -14.42
C LEU A 297 -12.12 5.78 -13.51
N GLY A 298 -13.26 6.13 -14.09
CA GLY A 298 -14.56 6.13 -13.43
C GLY A 298 -14.94 7.45 -12.76
N GLY A 299 -15.61 7.35 -11.60
CA GLY A 299 -16.11 8.48 -10.82
C GLY A 299 -17.47 9.02 -11.23
N TYR A 300 -17.97 9.96 -10.43
CA TYR A 300 -19.23 10.66 -10.70
C TYR A 300 -19.11 11.53 -11.95
N PRO A 301 -20.01 11.43 -12.95
CA PRO A 301 -19.98 12.27 -14.14
C PRO A 301 -19.78 13.76 -13.81
N ASP A 302 -18.97 14.45 -14.63
CA ASP A 302 -18.68 15.89 -14.52
C ASP A 302 -18.03 16.37 -13.21
N GLN A 303 -17.64 15.45 -12.32
CA GLN A 303 -16.87 15.77 -11.12
C GLN A 303 -15.38 15.40 -11.29
N PRO A 304 -14.45 16.30 -10.92
CA PRO A 304 -13.04 15.93 -10.79
C PRO A 304 -12.85 14.80 -9.78
N GLN A 305 -11.83 13.96 -9.98
CA GLN A 305 -11.52 12.85 -9.08
C GLN A 305 -10.00 12.75 -8.87
N VAL A 306 -9.61 12.31 -7.68
CA VAL A 306 -8.22 12.05 -7.28
C VAL A 306 -7.81 10.62 -7.60
N MET A 307 -6.51 10.39 -7.68
CA MET A 307 -5.95 9.08 -8.00
C MET A 307 -5.87 8.09 -6.82
N TRP A 308 -6.27 8.51 -5.61
CA TRP A 308 -6.03 7.79 -4.37
C TRP A 308 -7.17 7.98 -3.38
N THR A 309 -7.31 7.02 -2.45
CA THR A 309 -8.31 7.06 -1.37
C THR A 309 -7.72 7.70 -0.11
N THR A 310 -6.53 7.28 0.30
CA THR A 310 -5.77 7.89 1.41
C THR A 310 -4.73 8.82 0.82
N ILE A 311 -4.44 9.97 1.42
CA ILE A 311 -3.41 10.87 0.89
C ILE A 311 -2.13 10.67 1.71
N GLY A 312 -0.98 10.52 1.05
CA GLY A 312 0.38 10.83 1.56
C GLY A 312 0.94 9.99 2.72
N GLY A 313 0.11 9.58 3.67
CA GLY A 313 0.49 8.91 4.90
C GLY A 313 0.38 7.39 4.85
N GLU A 314 1.14 6.78 5.76
CA GLU A 314 1.05 5.35 6.01
C GLU A 314 -0.23 5.00 6.75
N VAL A 315 -0.81 3.88 6.33
CA VAL A 315 -1.91 3.24 7.03
C VAL A 315 -1.36 2.31 8.10
N TYR A 316 -1.77 2.52 9.34
CA TYR A 316 -1.48 1.67 10.49
C TYR A 316 -2.73 0.92 10.91
N THR A 317 -2.54 -0.31 11.33
CA THR A 317 -3.59 -1.09 11.96
C THR A 317 -3.26 -1.21 13.43
N ILE A 318 -4.18 -0.83 14.31
CA ILE A 318 -4.04 -1.21 15.73
C ILE A 318 -4.17 -2.72 15.76
N ASP A 319 -3.02 -3.37 15.96
CA ASP A 319 -2.85 -4.81 15.90
C ASP A 319 -2.16 -5.30 17.19
N SER A 320 -1.23 -6.25 17.05
CA SER A 320 -0.50 -6.83 18.17
C SER A 320 0.53 -5.89 18.78
N ASP A 321 0.88 -4.73 18.20
CA ASP A 321 1.91 -3.82 18.76
C ASP A 321 1.68 -3.49 20.25
N ILE A 322 0.42 -3.25 20.66
CA ILE A 322 0.08 -2.97 22.07
C ILE A 322 0.38 -4.20 22.95
N THR A 323 0.00 -5.38 22.48
CA THR A 323 0.21 -6.66 23.18
C THR A 323 1.68 -7.07 23.20
N ASP A 324 2.35 -6.99 22.05
CA ASP A 324 3.76 -7.36 21.84
C ASP A 324 4.67 -6.46 22.69
N LEU A 325 4.29 -5.19 22.89
CA LEU A 325 4.97 -4.26 23.77
C LEU A 325 4.50 -4.31 25.23
N GLY A 326 3.56 -5.20 25.57
CA GLY A 326 3.12 -5.47 26.94
C GLY A 326 2.27 -4.37 27.57
N LEU A 327 1.51 -3.63 26.77
CA LEU A 327 0.67 -2.50 27.19
C LEU A 327 -0.84 -2.82 27.16
N ASP A 328 -1.23 -4.10 27.10
CA ASP A 328 -2.65 -4.53 27.07
C ASP A 328 -3.50 -4.01 28.25
N THR A 329 -2.87 -3.79 29.39
CA THR A 329 -3.52 -3.33 30.62
C THR A 329 -3.31 -1.84 30.89
N ASP A 330 -2.66 -1.12 29.96
CA ASP A 330 -2.43 0.31 30.10
C ASP A 330 -3.75 1.09 29.99
N PRO A 331 -4.01 2.08 30.86
CA PRO A 331 -5.27 2.83 30.84
C PRO A 331 -5.46 3.68 29.58
N ASP A 332 -4.40 3.98 28.82
CA ASP A 332 -4.49 4.70 27.55
C ASP A 332 -4.66 3.76 26.34
N ALA A 333 -4.55 2.44 26.53
CA ALA A 333 -4.79 1.44 25.51
C ALA A 333 -6.30 1.14 25.34
N PRO A 334 -6.76 0.77 24.13
CA PRO A 334 -8.12 0.28 23.96
C PRO A 334 -8.37 -0.91 24.88
N SER A 335 -9.46 -0.89 25.63
CA SER A 335 -9.81 -2.01 26.50
C SER A 335 -9.96 -3.29 25.68
N ALA A 336 -9.42 -4.39 26.21
CA ALA A 336 -9.60 -5.70 25.60
C ALA A 336 -11.09 -5.96 25.40
N THR A 337 -11.48 -6.23 24.15
CA THR A 337 -12.86 -6.57 23.82
C THR A 337 -12.99 -8.06 23.58
N ASN A 338 -14.18 -8.61 23.82
CA ASN A 338 -14.52 -9.98 23.47
C ASN A 338 -14.73 -10.17 21.94
N LEU A 339 -14.49 -9.13 21.15
CA LEU A 339 -14.55 -9.15 19.69
C LEU A 339 -13.14 -8.98 19.13
N ARG A 340 -12.85 -9.67 18.03
CA ARG A 340 -11.65 -9.36 17.25
C ARG A 340 -11.93 -8.11 16.41
N ILE A 341 -11.52 -6.96 16.92
CA ILE A 341 -11.64 -5.67 16.23
C ILE A 341 -10.29 -5.35 15.59
N SER A 342 -10.32 -5.00 14.31
CA SER A 342 -9.16 -4.42 13.61
C SER A 342 -9.56 -3.03 13.16
N VAL A 343 -8.79 -2.03 13.61
CA VAL A 343 -9.00 -0.63 13.22
C VAL A 343 -7.79 -0.17 12.45
N THR A 344 -8.02 0.25 11.22
CA THR A 344 -6.99 0.65 10.27
C THR A 344 -7.21 2.12 9.89
N PHE A 345 -6.18 2.96 10.04
CA PHE A 345 -6.25 4.41 9.79
C PHE A 345 -4.91 4.96 9.34
N VAL A 346 -4.92 6.14 8.73
CA VAL A 346 -3.69 6.86 8.37
C VAL A 346 -3.06 7.41 9.66
N ILE A 347 -1.90 6.90 10.05
CA ILE A 347 -1.24 7.28 11.32
C ILE A 347 -0.31 8.48 11.18
N ARG A 348 0.21 8.70 9.96
CA ARG A 348 1.21 9.72 9.66
C ARG A 348 0.61 10.83 8.80
N GLU A 349 1.03 12.06 9.05
CA GLU A 349 0.74 13.20 8.19
C GLU A 349 1.97 13.55 7.36
N ALA A 350 1.85 13.59 6.03
CA ALA A 350 2.95 13.79 5.09
C ALA A 350 3.08 15.25 4.61
N TYR A 351 4.30 15.74 4.38
CA TYR A 351 4.57 17.16 4.04
C TYR A 351 5.09 17.41 2.62
N GLY A 352 4.94 16.44 1.72
CA GLY A 352 5.58 16.51 0.40
C GLY A 352 7.12 16.46 0.50
N ASN A 353 7.78 16.86 -0.60
CA ASN A 353 9.23 16.68 -0.78
C ASN A 353 10.06 17.96 -0.54
N TYR A 354 9.52 18.99 0.10
CA TYR A 354 10.32 20.15 0.49
C TYR A 354 10.91 19.90 1.88
N GLN A 355 12.22 19.60 1.96
CA GLN A 355 12.92 19.40 3.23
C GLN A 355 14.02 20.47 3.46
N PRO A 356 14.04 21.16 4.63
CA PRO A 356 13.03 21.08 5.68
C PRO A 356 11.69 21.66 5.21
N ALA A 357 10.59 21.06 5.67
CA ALA A 357 9.26 21.55 5.30
C ALA A 357 9.07 22.99 5.77
N LYS A 358 8.60 23.85 4.86
CA LYS A 358 8.42 25.28 5.07
C LYS A 358 7.50 25.55 6.27
N GLU A 359 7.73 26.65 6.97
CA GLU A 359 6.81 27.12 8.00
C GLU A 359 5.40 27.30 7.42
N GLY A 360 4.38 26.85 8.15
CA GLY A 360 2.99 26.93 7.70
C GLY A 360 2.60 25.94 6.59
N VAL A 361 3.45 24.97 6.23
CA VAL A 361 3.07 23.93 5.26
C VAL A 361 1.85 23.15 5.77
N VAL A 362 0.90 22.93 4.87
CA VAL A 362 -0.29 22.11 5.13
C VAL A 362 0.04 20.66 4.81
N PRO A 363 -0.20 19.70 5.72
CA PRO A 363 -0.04 18.28 5.43
C PRO A 363 -0.84 17.85 4.21
N LEU A 364 -0.31 16.88 3.48
CA LEU A 364 -0.91 16.39 2.24
C LEU A 364 -2.31 15.81 2.50
N GLU A 365 -2.57 15.27 3.68
CA GLU A 365 -3.86 14.75 4.15
C GLU A 365 -4.99 15.79 4.13
N PHE A 366 -4.63 17.08 4.17
CA PHE A 366 -5.56 18.20 4.04
C PHE A 366 -5.48 18.89 2.67
N SER A 367 -4.77 18.30 1.71
CA SER A 367 -4.58 18.82 0.36
C SER A 367 -5.29 17.95 -0.68
N TRP A 368 -5.97 18.60 -1.62
CA TRP A 368 -6.67 17.93 -2.70
C TRP A 368 -6.14 18.39 -4.05
N LYS A 369 -5.89 17.45 -4.96
CA LYS A 369 -5.47 17.71 -6.34
C LYS A 369 -6.02 16.64 -7.26
N ALA A 370 -6.93 17.02 -8.16
CA ALA A 370 -7.50 16.09 -9.14
C ALA A 370 -6.45 15.52 -10.10
N ALA A 371 -6.82 14.41 -10.73
CA ALA A 371 -6.12 13.88 -11.88
C ALA A 371 -6.13 14.88 -13.06
N ASP A 372 -5.11 14.85 -13.92
CA ASP A 372 -5.10 15.67 -15.14
C ASP A 372 -6.23 15.26 -16.09
N TYR A 373 -6.51 13.96 -16.14
CA TYR A 373 -7.52 13.37 -17.01
C TYR A 373 -8.47 12.49 -16.24
N LYS A 374 -9.71 12.39 -16.74
CA LYS A 374 -10.71 11.48 -16.25
C LYS A 374 -11.32 10.70 -17.40
N ILE A 375 -11.32 9.40 -17.26
CA ILE A 375 -11.82 8.46 -18.26
C ILE A 375 -13.11 7.86 -17.71
N PRO A 376 -14.28 8.11 -18.32
CA PRO A 376 -15.52 7.54 -17.84
C PRO A 376 -15.54 6.02 -18.04
N PHE A 377 -16.26 5.31 -17.17
CA PHE A 377 -16.60 3.92 -17.45
C PHE A 377 -17.52 3.85 -18.67
N THR A 378 -17.19 2.94 -19.56
CA THR A 378 -17.96 2.55 -20.75
C THR A 378 -18.17 1.04 -20.72
N ALA A 379 -19.09 0.54 -21.54
CA ALA A 379 -19.32 -0.91 -21.62
C ALA A 379 -18.06 -1.64 -22.10
N GLU A 380 -17.24 -0.97 -22.90
CA GLU A 380 -16.04 -1.50 -23.54
C GLU A 380 -14.82 -1.50 -22.59
N ASN A 381 -14.65 -0.46 -21.76
CA ASN A 381 -13.45 -0.35 -20.90
C ASN A 381 -13.63 -0.94 -19.50
N VAL A 382 -14.86 -1.17 -19.02
CA VAL A 382 -15.11 -1.65 -17.65
C VAL A 382 -14.62 -3.09 -17.41
N LEU A 383 -14.59 -3.93 -18.46
CA LEU A 383 -14.07 -5.30 -18.42
C LEU A 383 -12.83 -5.51 -19.29
N GLY A 384 -12.34 -4.47 -19.95
CA GLY A 384 -11.24 -4.54 -20.91
C GLY A 384 -10.06 -3.65 -20.50
N PRO A 385 -9.13 -4.13 -19.66
CA PRO A 385 -7.94 -3.35 -19.26
C PRO A 385 -7.16 -2.84 -20.47
N ALA A 386 -7.01 -3.67 -21.52
CA ALA A 386 -6.39 -3.28 -22.79
C ALA A 386 -7.06 -2.07 -23.46
N VAL A 387 -8.39 -1.99 -23.43
CA VAL A 387 -9.15 -0.86 -23.98
C VAL A 387 -8.86 0.41 -23.17
N CYS A 388 -8.86 0.29 -21.84
CA CYS A 388 -8.51 1.38 -20.94
C CYS A 388 -7.07 1.87 -21.18
N TRP A 389 -6.10 0.96 -21.25
CA TRP A 389 -4.70 1.30 -21.48
C TRP A 389 -4.49 2.01 -22.82
N ASN A 390 -5.18 1.60 -23.88
CA ASN A 390 -5.14 2.31 -25.16
C ASN A 390 -5.73 3.74 -25.07
N GLN A 391 -6.87 3.91 -24.37
CA GLN A 391 -7.47 5.23 -24.14
C GLN A 391 -6.51 6.14 -23.36
N VAL A 392 -5.83 5.58 -22.37
CA VAL A 392 -4.85 6.28 -21.53
C VAL A 392 -3.60 6.63 -22.33
N ALA A 393 -3.03 5.68 -23.08
CA ALA A 393 -1.83 5.88 -23.88
C ALA A 393 -2.02 6.94 -24.97
N ALA A 394 -3.24 7.11 -25.49
CA ALA A 394 -3.57 8.19 -26.42
C ALA A 394 -3.41 9.60 -25.81
N LEU A 395 -3.41 9.74 -24.48
CA LEU A 395 -3.18 11.00 -23.77
C LEU A 395 -1.68 11.36 -23.64
N LEU A 396 -0.79 10.43 -23.97
CA LEU A 396 0.66 10.64 -24.08
C LEU A 396 1.09 11.09 -25.49
N ALA A 397 0.15 11.33 -26.40
CA ALA A 397 0.42 11.62 -27.82
C ALA A 397 1.06 12.99 -28.05
#